data_AF-A0A9P6FMW5-F1
#
_entry.id   AF-A0A9P6FMW5-F1
#
_cell.length_a   1.000
_cell.length_b   1.000
_cell.length_c   1.000
_cell.angle_alpha   90.00
_cell.angle_beta   90.00
_cell.angle_gamma   90.00
#
_symmetry.space_group_name_H-M   'P 1'
#
loop_
_entity.id
_entity.type
_entity.pdbx_description
1 polymer ?
#
loop_
_entity_poly.entity_id
_entity_poly.type
_entity_poly.pdbx_seq_one_letter_code
_entity_poly.pdbx_strand_id
1 'polypeptide(L)'
;MDYWWSNVKLTFDEGKELLKEVPIDTGFLEFYSYAKSNDIPFSIVSCGLDIIIREYLSWYLGQDEAEKLTVLANHGQVIDRQWKVTYYDNSPHSHDKSTCIKESKEAFKRHLVQDQIEKIHEHETELQRREQHVIVFCGDGISDLSAAREADVLFARRGRDLEKYCRTHKIPFLPFDTFDQVRELIQGLKNKTLTLEEINKRQQSNAETDTIAL
;
A
#
# COMPACT_ATOMS: atom_id res chain seq x y z
N MET A 1 18.99 14.28 5.47
CA MET A 1 18.22 13.05 5.79
C MET A 1 18.95 12.15 6.78
N ASP A 2 20.29 12.06 6.77
CA ASP A 2 21.10 11.20 7.68
C ASP A 2 20.95 11.40 9.22
N TYR A 3 20.15 12.35 9.67
CA TYR A 3 20.06 12.71 11.09
C TYR A 3 19.04 11.89 11.90
N TRP A 4 18.07 11.24 11.26
CA TRP A 4 16.97 10.62 12.02
C TRP A 4 17.42 9.31 12.70
N TRP A 5 18.11 8.44 11.97
CA TRP A 5 18.52 7.13 12.48
C TRP A 5 19.90 7.13 13.16
N SER A 6 20.77 8.12 12.86
CA SER A 6 22.12 8.21 13.46
C SER A 6 22.11 8.47 14.98
N ASN A 7 21.01 9.00 15.50
CA ASN A 7 20.78 9.21 16.93
C ASN A 7 20.20 7.98 17.64
N VAL A 8 19.74 6.96 16.92
CA VAL A 8 19.30 5.70 17.52
C VAL A 8 20.53 4.95 18.01
N LYS A 9 20.59 4.72 19.33
CA LYS A 9 21.68 4.00 20.00
C LYS A 9 21.21 2.66 20.56
N LEU A 10 20.24 2.03 19.92
CA LEU A 10 19.75 0.71 20.29
C LEU A 10 20.45 -0.37 19.47
N THR A 11 20.66 -1.54 20.04
CA THR A 11 20.88 -2.76 19.24
C THR A 11 19.61 -3.12 18.47
N PHE A 12 19.72 -4.00 17.47
CA PHE A 12 18.53 -4.49 16.76
C PHE A 12 17.57 -5.21 17.71
N ASP A 13 18.09 -6.04 18.63
CA ASP A 13 17.27 -6.75 19.62
C ASP A 13 16.57 -5.80 20.60
N GLU A 14 17.27 -4.79 21.13
CA GLU A 14 16.64 -3.74 21.95
C GLU A 14 15.53 -3.01 21.18
N GLY A 15 15.74 -2.74 19.87
CA GLY A 15 14.73 -2.14 19.00
C GLY A 15 13.50 -3.03 18.81
N LYS A 16 13.70 -4.34 18.63
CA LYS A 16 12.59 -5.33 18.52
C LYS A 16 11.73 -5.37 19.76
N GLU A 17 12.33 -5.33 20.95
CA GLU A 17 11.55 -5.33 22.20
C GLU A 17 10.54 -4.18 22.27
N LEU A 18 10.85 -3.02 21.68
CA LEU A 18 9.92 -1.87 21.64
C LEU A 18 8.71 -2.09 20.73
N LEU A 19 8.80 -2.98 19.75
CA LEU A 19 7.71 -3.24 18.80
C LEU A 19 6.70 -4.26 19.32
N LYS A 20 7.03 -5.03 20.37
CA LYS A 20 6.14 -6.07 20.92
C LYS A 20 4.82 -5.53 21.45
N GLU A 21 4.82 -4.27 21.89
CA GLU A 21 3.63 -3.58 22.39
C GLU A 21 2.81 -2.92 21.27
N VAL A 22 3.29 -2.97 20.02
CA VAL A 22 2.59 -2.41 18.86
C VAL A 22 1.67 -3.49 18.28
N PRO A 23 0.34 -3.32 18.35
CA PRO A 23 -0.59 -4.28 17.77
C PRO A 23 -0.62 -4.15 16.25
N ILE A 24 -0.82 -5.28 15.56
CA ILE A 24 -1.14 -5.26 14.13
C ILE A 24 -2.53 -4.68 13.92
N ASP A 25 -2.70 -3.93 12.84
CA ASP A 25 -3.97 -3.30 12.51
C ASP A 25 -5.09 -4.34 12.37
N THR A 26 -6.25 -4.04 12.95
CA THR A 26 -7.41 -4.93 12.93
C THR A 26 -7.82 -5.30 11.50
N GLY A 27 -8.01 -6.60 11.27
CA GLY A 27 -8.39 -7.18 9.98
C GLY A 27 -7.25 -7.34 8.98
N PHE A 28 -6.02 -6.90 9.30
CA PHE A 28 -4.90 -6.92 8.34
C PHE A 28 -4.53 -8.35 7.93
N LEU A 29 -4.46 -9.29 8.88
CA LEU A 29 -4.05 -10.66 8.61
C LEU A 29 -5.04 -11.39 7.71
N GLU A 30 -6.34 -11.20 7.97
CA GLU A 30 -7.41 -11.77 7.17
C GLU A 30 -7.48 -11.11 5.79
N PHE A 31 -7.24 -9.81 5.69
CA PHE A 31 -7.14 -9.11 4.41
C PHE A 31 -5.96 -9.62 3.58
N TYR A 32 -4.78 -9.72 4.17
CA TYR A 32 -3.59 -10.25 3.50
C TYR A 32 -3.79 -11.69 3.04
N SER A 33 -4.33 -12.55 3.92
CA SER A 33 -4.65 -13.94 3.59
C SER A 33 -5.65 -14.04 2.43
N TYR A 34 -6.68 -13.19 2.43
CA TYR A 34 -7.64 -13.10 1.34
C TYR A 34 -6.98 -12.66 0.03
N ALA A 35 -6.14 -11.62 0.05
CA ALA A 35 -5.43 -11.15 -1.15
C ALA A 35 -4.57 -12.28 -1.75
N LYS A 36 -3.80 -12.95 -0.91
CA LYS A 36 -2.95 -14.09 -1.29
C LYS A 36 -3.76 -15.26 -1.87
N SER A 37 -4.82 -15.71 -1.19
CA SER A 37 -5.62 -16.85 -1.65
C SER A 37 -6.39 -16.58 -2.95
N ASN A 38 -6.39 -15.33 -3.41
CA ASN A 38 -7.11 -14.86 -4.58
C ASN A 38 -6.17 -14.36 -5.68
N ASP A 39 -4.86 -14.59 -5.54
CA ASP A 39 -3.80 -14.18 -6.46
C ASP A 39 -3.81 -12.66 -6.73
N ILE A 40 -4.20 -11.87 -5.73
CA ILE A 40 -4.20 -10.41 -5.81
C ILE A 40 -2.81 -9.92 -5.43
N PRO A 41 -2.08 -9.22 -6.34
CA PRO A 41 -0.78 -8.67 -6.02
C PRO A 41 -0.84 -7.73 -4.82
N PHE A 42 0.08 -7.93 -3.87
CA PHE A 42 0.12 -7.20 -2.61
C PHE A 42 1.54 -6.75 -2.29
N SER A 43 1.71 -5.47 -1.95
CA SER A 43 2.99 -4.89 -1.56
C SER A 43 2.80 -3.93 -0.39
N ILE A 44 3.81 -3.87 0.49
CA ILE A 44 3.92 -2.83 1.52
C ILE A 44 4.86 -1.75 1.00
N VAL A 45 4.40 -0.48 1.01
CA VAL A 45 5.19 0.68 0.57
C VAL A 45 5.37 1.63 1.76
N SER A 46 6.60 1.82 2.22
CA SER A 46 6.87 2.45 3.53
C SER A 46 8.15 3.31 3.55
N CYS A 47 8.07 4.50 4.16
CA CYS A 47 9.27 5.30 4.48
C CYS A 47 10.05 4.74 5.69
N GLY A 48 9.60 3.64 6.30
CA GLY A 48 10.29 2.94 7.38
C GLY A 48 11.46 2.08 6.86
N LEU A 49 11.98 1.21 7.74
CA LEU A 49 13.09 0.32 7.42
C LEU A 49 12.58 -1.09 7.13
N ASP A 50 13.04 -1.69 6.03
CA ASP A 50 12.71 -3.05 5.60
C ASP A 50 12.99 -4.10 6.69
N ILE A 51 14.15 -4.03 7.36
CA ILE A 51 14.54 -4.97 8.42
C ILE A 51 13.57 -4.95 9.61
N ILE A 52 12.99 -3.79 9.93
CA ILE A 52 12.02 -3.65 11.01
C ILE A 52 10.66 -4.15 10.58
N ILE A 53 10.22 -3.79 9.37
CA ILE A 53 8.94 -4.19 8.81
C ILE A 53 8.89 -5.73 8.67
N ARG A 54 9.94 -6.34 8.13
CA ARG A 54 10.00 -7.80 7.94
C ARG A 54 10.02 -8.54 9.27
N GLU A 55 10.85 -8.10 10.21
CA GLU A 55 10.89 -8.68 11.56
C GLU A 55 9.50 -8.60 12.23
N TYR A 56 8.89 -7.42 12.24
CA TYR A 56 7.57 -7.22 12.84
C TYR A 56 6.50 -8.12 12.20
N LEU A 57 6.46 -8.21 10.87
CA LEU A 57 5.49 -9.05 10.15
C LEU A 57 5.75 -10.54 10.34
N SER A 58 7.01 -10.94 10.54
CA SER A 58 7.37 -12.34 10.77
C SER A 58 6.74 -12.92 12.04
N TRP A 59 6.46 -12.08 13.04
CA TRP A 59 5.81 -12.50 14.28
C TRP A 59 4.36 -12.94 14.08
N TYR A 60 3.71 -12.44 13.02
CA TYR A 60 2.32 -12.74 12.71
C TYR A 60 2.15 -13.66 11.50
N LEU A 61 3.00 -13.54 10.49
CA LEU A 61 2.92 -14.30 9.23
C LEU A 61 3.86 -15.51 9.20
N GLY A 62 4.86 -15.56 10.07
CA GLY A 62 6.00 -16.47 9.98
C GLY A 62 7.13 -15.91 9.10
N GLN A 63 8.36 -16.40 9.33
CA GLN A 63 9.58 -15.93 8.65
C GLN A 63 9.49 -16.10 7.12
N ASP A 64 9.20 -17.31 6.66
CA ASP A 64 9.13 -17.63 5.22
C ASP A 64 8.15 -16.74 4.45
N GLU A 65 7.05 -16.34 5.08
CA GLU A 65 6.03 -15.52 4.44
C GLU A 65 6.44 -14.04 4.44
N ALA A 66 6.97 -13.54 5.57
CA ALA A 66 7.45 -12.17 5.68
C ALA A 66 8.63 -11.88 4.72
N GLU A 67 9.44 -12.88 4.41
CA GLU A 67 10.51 -12.76 3.40
C GLU A 67 9.96 -12.66 1.97
N LYS A 68 8.95 -13.46 1.63
CA LYS A 68 8.31 -13.46 0.29
C LYS A 68 7.47 -12.22 0.02
N LEU A 69 6.97 -11.58 1.08
CA LEU A 69 6.18 -10.36 0.95
C LEU A 69 7.02 -9.24 0.32
N THR A 70 6.46 -8.62 -0.72
CA THR A 70 7.07 -7.45 -1.37
C THR A 70 6.99 -6.25 -0.43
N VAL A 71 8.15 -5.84 0.08
CA VAL A 71 8.31 -4.64 0.92
C VAL A 71 9.19 -3.65 0.16
N LEU A 72 8.60 -2.52 -0.24
CA LEU A 72 9.27 -1.39 -0.87
C LEU A 72 9.47 -0.33 0.22
N ALA A 73 10.68 -0.31 0.79
CA ALA A 73 11.02 0.56 1.90
C ALA A 73 12.50 0.93 1.90
N ASN A 74 12.88 1.87 2.77
CA ASN A 74 14.29 2.17 2.99
C ASN A 74 15.00 0.91 3.53
N HIS A 75 16.24 0.71 3.12
CA HIS A 75 17.03 -0.42 3.60
C HIS A 75 17.77 -0.05 4.88
N GLY A 76 17.61 -0.85 5.94
CA GLY A 76 18.30 -0.69 7.21
C GLY A 76 19.42 -1.71 7.41
N GLN A 77 20.55 -1.27 7.98
CA GLN A 77 21.59 -2.14 8.49
C GLN A 77 21.97 -1.72 9.91
N VAL A 78 22.03 -2.68 10.83
CA VAL A 78 22.43 -2.45 12.22
C VAL A 78 23.70 -3.22 12.52
N ILE A 79 24.75 -2.51 12.92
CA ILE A 79 26.00 -3.11 13.40
C ILE A 79 26.19 -2.64 14.84
N ASP A 80 26.08 -3.57 15.79
CA ASP A 80 26.02 -3.27 17.23
C ASP A 80 24.91 -2.24 17.52
N ARG A 81 25.27 -0.98 17.84
CA ARG A 81 24.33 0.11 18.15
C ARG A 81 24.29 1.19 17.06
N GLN A 82 24.86 0.91 15.88
CA GLN A 82 24.92 1.85 14.76
C GLN A 82 23.91 1.48 13.68
N TRP A 83 22.96 2.38 13.42
CA TRP A 83 21.95 2.24 12.38
C TRP A 83 22.38 3.00 11.14
N LYS A 84 22.51 2.28 10.04
CA LYS A 84 22.77 2.82 8.71
C LYS A 84 21.53 2.63 7.85
N VAL A 85 21.19 3.65 7.08
CA VAL A 85 20.02 3.65 6.20
C VAL A 85 20.46 3.96 4.78
N THR A 86 20.01 3.13 3.85
CA THR A 86 20.01 3.45 2.42
C THR A 86 18.58 3.84 2.05
N TYR A 87 18.39 5.11 1.71
CA TYR A 87 17.06 5.63 1.37
C TYR A 87 16.60 5.11 0.00
N TYR A 88 15.29 4.89 -0.13
CA TYR A 88 14.66 4.37 -1.35
C TYR A 88 14.84 5.33 -2.51
N ASP A 89 14.65 6.63 -2.25
CA ASP A 89 14.95 7.71 -3.18
C ASP A 89 15.31 9.02 -2.44
N ASN A 90 15.55 10.08 -3.22
CA ASN A 90 15.94 11.40 -2.72
C ASN A 90 14.74 12.35 -2.49
N SER A 91 13.50 11.85 -2.50
CA SER A 91 12.31 12.66 -2.26
C SER A 91 12.25 13.17 -0.81
N PRO A 92 11.44 14.20 -0.48
CA PRO A 92 11.40 14.79 0.87
C PRO A 92 11.10 13.80 2.00
N HIS A 93 10.39 12.70 1.71
CA HIS A 93 10.06 11.66 2.68
C HIS A 93 10.87 10.37 2.48
N SER A 94 11.99 10.45 1.74
CA SER A 94 12.87 9.33 1.36
C SER A 94 12.23 8.21 0.55
N HIS A 95 10.96 8.39 0.16
CA HIS A 95 10.21 7.44 -0.66
C HIS A 95 9.00 8.13 -1.31
N ASP A 96 9.08 8.39 -2.61
CA ASP A 96 7.93 8.82 -3.41
C ASP A 96 7.08 7.61 -3.79
N LYS A 97 6.03 7.36 -3.01
CA LYS A 97 5.11 6.24 -3.22
C LYS A 97 4.33 6.32 -4.54
N SER A 98 4.25 7.50 -5.16
CA SER A 98 3.63 7.69 -6.48
C SER A 98 4.38 6.90 -7.57
N THR A 99 5.70 6.79 -7.44
CA THR A 99 6.58 6.06 -8.36
C THR A 99 6.25 4.56 -8.34
N CYS A 100 6.07 3.96 -7.16
CA CYS A 100 5.68 2.55 -7.05
C CYS A 100 4.35 2.24 -7.75
N ILE A 101 3.37 3.14 -7.63
CA ILE A 101 2.07 3.01 -8.29
C ILE A 101 2.25 3.07 -9.81
N LYS A 102 3.02 4.05 -10.30
CA LYS A 102 3.31 4.20 -11.75
C LYS A 102 4.02 2.98 -12.31
N GLU A 103 5.06 2.50 -11.63
CA GLU A 103 5.80 1.29 -12.01
C GLU A 103 4.91 0.04 -12.04
N SER A 104 3.99 -0.10 -11.08
CA SER A 104 2.98 -1.18 -11.09
C SER A 104 2.05 -1.08 -12.31
N LYS A 105 1.52 0.13 -12.61
CA LYS A 105 0.68 0.36 -13.81
C LYS A 105 1.45 0.04 -15.09
N GLU A 106 2.73 0.39 -15.17
CA GLU A 106 3.58 0.10 -16.32
C GLU A 106 3.93 -1.39 -16.44
N ALA A 107 4.21 -2.08 -15.34
CA ALA A 107 4.47 -3.52 -15.32
C ALA A 107 3.25 -4.29 -15.83
N PHE A 108 2.05 -3.92 -15.38
CA PHE A 108 0.82 -4.51 -15.88
C PHE A 108 0.63 -4.26 -17.38
N LYS A 109 0.85 -3.03 -17.86
CA LYS A 109 0.78 -2.72 -19.30
C LYS A 109 1.76 -3.57 -20.13
N ARG A 110 3.00 -3.77 -19.64
CA ARG A 110 3.99 -4.63 -20.30
C ARG A 110 3.52 -6.08 -20.37
N HIS A 111 2.95 -6.60 -19.27
CA HIS A 111 2.41 -7.95 -19.23
C HIS A 111 1.26 -8.13 -20.23
N LEU A 112 0.31 -7.20 -20.29
CA LEU A 112 -0.78 -7.23 -21.28
C LEU A 112 -0.27 -7.24 -22.73
N VAL A 113 0.78 -6.47 -23.03
CA VAL A 113 1.37 -6.45 -24.39
C VAL A 113 2.01 -7.80 -24.73
N GLN A 114 2.72 -8.40 -23.77
CA GLN A 114 3.33 -9.73 -23.95
C GLN A 114 2.26 -10.80 -24.19
N ASP A 115 1.22 -10.85 -23.36
CA ASP A 115 0.09 -11.77 -23.50
C ASP A 115 -0.64 -11.60 -24.84
N GLN A 116 -0.78 -10.36 -25.33
CA GLN A 116 -1.38 -10.09 -26.64
C GLN A 116 -0.50 -10.57 -27.80
N ILE A 117 0.82 -10.39 -27.72
CA ILE A 117 1.76 -10.90 -28.74
C ILE A 117 1.72 -12.43 -28.81
N GLU A 118 1.61 -13.10 -27.66
CA GLU A 118 1.47 -14.56 -27.58
C GLU A 118 0.12 -15.03 -28.14
N LYS A 119 -0.98 -14.36 -27.77
CA LYS A 119 -2.33 -14.73 -28.24
C LYS A 119 -2.60 -14.42 -29.71
N ILE A 120 -1.88 -13.47 -30.34
CA ILE A 120 -1.99 -13.23 -31.80
C ILE A 120 -1.55 -14.46 -32.61
N HIS A 121 -0.79 -15.41 -32.03
CA HIS A 121 -0.45 -16.68 -32.68
C HIS A 121 -1.55 -17.75 -32.60
N GLU A 122 -2.58 -17.58 -31.77
CA GLU A 122 -3.68 -18.53 -31.62
C GLU A 122 -5.00 -17.82 -31.95
N HIS A 123 -5.60 -18.16 -33.09
CA HIS A 123 -6.86 -17.57 -33.56
C HIS A 123 -8.00 -17.76 -32.54
N GLU A 124 -8.29 -16.76 -31.71
CA GLU A 124 -9.60 -16.63 -31.07
C GLU A 124 -10.13 -15.19 -31.04
N THR A 125 -11.32 -15.07 -31.63
CA THR A 125 -12.25 -13.95 -31.49
C THR A 125 -12.96 -14.05 -30.13
N GLU A 126 -12.42 -13.43 -29.09
CA GLU A 126 -13.17 -13.07 -27.88
C GLU A 126 -13.23 -11.55 -27.75
N LEU A 127 -14.46 -11.02 -27.67
CA LEU A 127 -14.76 -9.64 -27.30
C LEU A 127 -13.85 -9.19 -26.14
N GLN A 128 -12.98 -8.21 -26.42
CA GLN A 128 -11.99 -7.65 -25.50
C GLN A 128 -12.56 -7.47 -24.08
N ARG A 129 -12.32 -8.45 -23.20
CA ARG A 129 -12.37 -8.21 -21.76
C ARG A 129 -11.21 -7.27 -21.48
N ARG A 130 -11.50 -5.97 -21.37
CA ARG A 130 -10.53 -5.03 -20.81
C ARG A 130 -10.35 -5.41 -19.35
N GLU A 131 -9.36 -6.26 -19.07
CA GLU A 131 -8.86 -6.40 -17.71
C GLU A 131 -8.39 -5.02 -17.26
N GLN A 132 -9.13 -4.43 -16.33
CA GLN A 132 -8.75 -3.17 -15.72
C GLN A 132 -7.85 -3.50 -14.54
N HIS A 133 -6.58 -3.09 -14.64
CA HIS A 133 -5.68 -3.07 -13.48
C HIS A 133 -6.09 -1.93 -12.57
N VAL A 134 -6.72 -2.28 -11.45
CA VAL A 134 -7.16 -1.35 -10.42
C VAL A 134 -6.15 -1.36 -9.29
N ILE A 135 -5.53 -0.22 -9.02
CA ILE A 135 -4.63 -0.05 -7.88
C ILE A 135 -5.42 0.49 -6.69
N VAL A 136 -5.51 -0.33 -5.66
CA VAL A 136 -6.03 0.04 -4.35
C VAL A 136 -4.84 0.43 -3.45
N PHE A 137 -4.82 1.65 -2.94
CA PHE A 137 -3.80 2.13 -2.01
C PHE A 137 -4.44 2.43 -0.65
N CYS A 138 -3.80 1.96 0.43
CA CYS A 138 -4.24 2.25 1.80
C CYS A 138 -3.13 3.02 2.52
N GLY A 139 -3.47 4.18 3.08
CA GLY A 139 -2.51 5.01 3.80
C GLY A 139 -3.14 5.82 4.92
N ASP A 140 -2.29 6.49 5.69
CA ASP A 140 -2.70 7.33 6.82
C ASP A 140 -1.91 8.64 6.93
N GLY A 141 -0.68 8.67 6.40
CA GLY A 141 0.31 9.70 6.74
C GLY A 141 0.62 10.68 5.63
N ILE A 142 1.40 11.69 5.97
CA ILE A 142 1.89 12.73 5.05
C ILE A 142 2.81 12.14 3.96
N SER A 143 3.49 11.03 4.23
CA SER A 143 4.26 10.33 3.20
C SER A 143 3.40 9.74 2.08
N ASP A 144 2.10 9.55 2.32
CA ASP A 144 1.17 8.94 1.36
C ASP A 144 0.52 9.95 0.41
N LEU A 145 0.76 11.25 0.61
CA LEU A 145 0.15 12.29 -0.22
C LEU A 145 0.53 12.15 -1.70
N SER A 146 1.73 11.64 -2.00
CA SER A 146 2.15 11.40 -3.38
C SER A 146 1.40 10.21 -4.01
N ALA A 147 1.06 9.18 -3.23
CA ALA A 147 0.25 8.05 -3.69
C ALA A 147 -1.23 8.45 -3.90
N ALA A 148 -1.74 9.39 -3.11
CA ALA A 148 -3.15 9.78 -3.08
C ALA A 148 -3.73 10.17 -4.45
N ARG A 149 -2.91 10.75 -5.34
CA ARG A 149 -3.35 11.22 -6.67
C ARG A 149 -3.17 10.19 -7.78
N GLU A 150 -2.46 9.09 -7.52
CA GLU A 150 -2.13 8.09 -8.54
C GLU A 150 -2.96 6.81 -8.39
N ALA A 151 -3.44 6.50 -7.17
CA ALA A 151 -4.26 5.33 -6.92
C ALA A 151 -5.64 5.44 -7.59
N ASP A 152 -6.18 4.30 -8.04
CA ASP A 152 -7.53 4.26 -8.62
C ASP A 152 -8.59 4.19 -7.50
N VAL A 153 -8.27 3.49 -6.41
CA VAL A 153 -9.03 3.48 -5.16
C VAL A 153 -8.09 3.85 -4.01
N LEU A 154 -8.36 4.96 -3.34
CA LEU A 154 -7.60 5.46 -2.20
C LEU A 154 -8.37 5.24 -0.91
N PHE A 155 -7.84 4.42 -0.01
CA PHE A 155 -8.27 4.34 1.37
C PHE A 155 -7.40 5.25 2.24
N ALA A 156 -8.03 6.19 2.95
CA ALA A 156 -7.36 7.05 3.92
C ALA A 156 -7.85 6.74 5.34
N ARG A 157 -6.93 6.48 6.27
CA ARG A 157 -7.27 6.16 7.65
C ARG A 157 -8.00 7.33 8.29
N ARG A 158 -9.13 7.05 8.94
CA ARG A 158 -9.97 8.08 9.54
C ARG A 158 -9.26 8.82 10.68
N GLY A 159 -9.45 10.14 10.72
CA GLY A 159 -8.85 11.05 11.70
C GLY A 159 -7.36 11.35 11.46
N ARG A 160 -6.75 10.80 10.40
CA ARG A 160 -5.31 10.92 10.12
C ARG A 160 -5.04 11.97 9.04
N ASP A 161 -3.76 12.27 8.85
CA ASP A 161 -3.34 13.41 8.04
C ASP A 161 -3.63 13.25 6.55
N LEU A 162 -3.60 12.00 6.04
CA LEU A 162 -4.01 11.72 4.67
C LEU A 162 -5.49 12.06 4.43
N GLU A 163 -6.40 11.66 5.34
CA GLU A 163 -7.82 12.03 5.22
C GLU A 163 -8.01 13.55 5.21
N LYS A 164 -7.38 14.25 6.17
CA LYS A 164 -7.47 15.72 6.27
C LYS A 164 -7.00 16.37 4.98
N TYR A 165 -5.85 15.94 4.46
CA TYR A 165 -5.31 16.45 3.20
C TYR A 165 -6.24 16.19 2.03
N CYS A 166 -6.80 14.99 1.92
CA CYS A 166 -7.75 14.64 0.87
C CYS A 166 -9.01 15.52 0.91
N ARG A 167 -9.56 15.78 2.09
CA ARG A 167 -10.70 16.71 2.25
C ARG A 167 -10.33 18.14 1.83
N THR A 168 -9.21 18.68 2.36
CA THR A 168 -8.77 20.05 2.04
C THR A 168 -8.54 20.26 0.54
N HIS A 169 -8.00 19.25 -0.15
CA HIS A 169 -7.64 19.36 -1.57
C HIS A 169 -8.65 18.72 -2.52
N LYS A 170 -9.82 18.29 -2.00
CA LYS A 170 -10.87 17.60 -2.75
C LYS A 170 -10.36 16.39 -3.55
N ILE A 171 -9.48 15.61 -2.95
CA ILE A 171 -8.95 14.37 -3.53
C ILE A 171 -9.92 13.23 -3.18
N PRO A 172 -10.47 12.48 -4.15
CA PRO A 172 -11.38 11.37 -3.91
C PRO A 172 -10.74 10.28 -3.04
N PHE A 173 -11.46 9.80 -2.02
CA PHE A 173 -10.96 8.76 -1.10
C PHE A 173 -12.09 8.02 -0.39
N LEU A 174 -11.78 6.89 0.23
CA LEU A 174 -12.64 6.15 1.14
C LEU A 174 -12.05 6.17 2.56
N PRO A 175 -12.77 6.64 3.58
CA PRO A 175 -12.31 6.55 4.96
C PRO A 175 -12.43 5.11 5.48
N PHE A 176 -11.43 4.62 6.23
CA PHE A 176 -11.48 3.29 6.85
C PHE A 176 -10.89 3.27 8.27
N ASP A 177 -11.38 2.34 9.10
CA ASP A 177 -10.94 2.04 10.47
C ASP A 177 -10.26 0.68 10.58
N THR A 178 -10.67 -0.30 9.76
CA THR A 178 -10.08 -1.65 9.75
C THR A 178 -9.87 -2.14 8.33
N PHE A 179 -8.98 -3.12 8.17
CA PHE A 179 -8.75 -3.76 6.88
C PHE A 179 -9.91 -4.66 6.43
N ASP A 180 -10.92 -4.91 7.27
CA ASP A 180 -12.16 -5.58 6.83
C ASP A 180 -12.88 -4.77 5.75
N GLN A 181 -12.95 -3.44 5.91
CA GLN A 181 -13.60 -2.55 4.94
C GLN A 181 -12.85 -2.56 3.59
N VAL A 182 -11.52 -2.64 3.64
CA VAL A 182 -10.66 -2.76 2.47
C VAL A 182 -10.92 -4.11 1.77
N ARG A 183 -10.92 -5.19 2.55
CA ARG A 183 -11.19 -6.56 2.07
C ARG A 183 -12.57 -6.66 1.42
N GLU A 184 -13.62 -6.13 2.04
CA GLU A 184 -14.99 -6.15 1.53
C GLU A 184 -15.12 -5.45 0.17
N LEU A 185 -14.48 -4.29 0.00
CA LEU A 185 -14.49 -3.58 -1.28
C LEU A 185 -13.78 -4.39 -2.37
N ILE A 186 -12.61 -4.96 -2.06
CA ILE A 186 -11.85 -5.78 -3.01
C ILE A 186 -12.60 -7.07 -3.36
N GLN A 187 -13.27 -7.69 -2.39
CA GLN A 187 -14.21 -8.80 -2.63
C GLN A 187 -15.32 -8.37 -3.59
N GLY A 188 -15.89 -7.18 -3.39
CA GLY A 188 -16.92 -6.63 -4.25
C GLY A 188 -16.46 -6.44 -5.69
N LEU A 189 -15.26 -5.87 -5.89
CA LEU A 189 -14.62 -5.72 -7.20
C LEU A 189 -14.38 -7.08 -7.87
N LYS A 190 -13.75 -8.03 -7.15
CA LYS A 190 -13.43 -9.36 -7.69
C LYS A 190 -14.71 -10.13 -8.08
N ASN A 191 -15.74 -10.07 -7.25
CA ASN A 191 -17.00 -10.77 -7.47
C ASN A 191 -17.97 -10.01 -8.38
N LYS A 192 -17.58 -8.83 -8.89
CA LYS A 192 -18.40 -7.95 -9.74
C LYS A 192 -19.73 -7.52 -9.10
N THR A 193 -19.77 -7.49 -7.76
CA THR A 193 -20.91 -6.95 -7.00
C THR A 193 -20.73 -5.46 -6.72
N LEU A 194 -19.53 -4.92 -6.95
CA LEU A 194 -19.22 -3.50 -6.99
C LEU A 194 -18.45 -3.18 -8.27
N THR A 195 -18.83 -2.09 -8.92
CA THR A 195 -18.12 -1.54 -10.09
C THR A 195 -17.17 -0.42 -9.68
N LEU A 196 -16.13 -0.18 -10.50
CA LEU A 196 -15.22 0.95 -10.28
C LEU A 196 -15.94 2.30 -10.38
N GLU A 197 -16.99 2.40 -11.21
CA GLU A 197 -17.82 3.60 -11.30
C GLU A 197 -18.54 3.90 -9.98
N GLU A 198 -19.15 2.90 -9.35
CA GLU A 198 -19.79 3.05 -8.05
C GLU A 198 -18.79 3.43 -6.96
N ILE A 199 -17.60 2.84 -6.98
CA ILE A 199 -16.53 3.18 -6.04
C ILE A 199 -16.07 4.63 -6.26
N ASN A 200 -15.88 5.06 -7.50
CA ASN A 200 -15.50 6.44 -7.82
C ASN A 200 -16.55 7.46 -7.34
N LYS A 201 -17.84 7.15 -7.47
CA LYS A 201 -18.92 7.98 -6.91
C LYS A 201 -18.80 8.10 -5.39
N ARG A 202 -18.52 7.00 -4.68
CA ARG A 202 -18.31 6.99 -3.23
C ARG A 202 -17.07 7.81 -2.83
N GLN A 203 -15.97 7.67 -3.58
CA GLN A 203 -14.74 8.42 -3.34
C GLN A 203 -14.95 9.93 -3.49
N GLN A 204 -15.63 10.33 -4.56
CA GLN A 204 -15.93 11.74 -4.86
C GLN A 204 -16.81 12.36 -3.77
N SER A 205 -17.87 11.66 -3.36
CA SER A 205 -18.79 12.14 -2.32
C SER A 205 -18.07 12.39 -0.98
N ASN A 206 -17.10 11.56 -0.61
CA ASN A 206 -16.31 11.77 0.61
C ASN A 206 -15.41 13.00 0.53
N ALA A 207 -14.84 13.29 -0.64
CA ALA A 207 -14.01 14.48 -0.88
C ALA A 207 -14.81 15.79 -0.86
N GLU A 208 -16.11 15.73 -1.17
CA GLU A 208 -17.03 16.87 -1.21
C GLU A 208 -17.80 17.09 0.09
N THR A 209 -17.75 16.15 1.03
CA THR A 209 -18.41 16.30 2.32
C THR A 209 -17.66 17.33 3.16
N ASP A 210 -18.24 18.54 3.29
CA ASP A 210 -17.71 19.60 4.15
C ASP A 210 -17.61 19.11 5.59
N THR A 211 -16.47 19.35 6.21
CA THR A 211 -16.30 19.10 7.64
C THR A 211 -17.07 20.20 8.35
N ILE A 212 -18.30 19.91 8.81
CA ILE A 212 -18.92 20.74 9.84
C ILE A 212 -18.03 20.54 11.07
N ALA A 213 -17.14 21.50 11.30
CA ALA A 213 -16.39 21.59 12.54
C ALA A 213 -17.42 21.71 13.68
N LEU A 214 -17.52 20.66 14.49
CA LEU A 214 -18.11 20.72 15.83
C LEU A 214 -17.08 21.30 16.79
#